data_AF-A0A7K3AYE6-F1
#
_entry.id   AF-A0A7K3AYE6-F1
#
_cell.length_a   1.000
_cell.length_b   1.000
_cell.length_c   1.000
_cell.angle_alpha   90.00
_cell.angle_beta   90.00
_cell.angle_gamma   90.00
#
_symmetry.space_group_name_H-M   'P 1'
#
loop_
_entity.id
_entity.type
_entity.pdbx_description
1 polymer ?
#
loop_
_entity_poly.entity_id
_entity_poly.type
_entity_poly.pdbx_seq_one_letter_code
_entity_poly.pdbx_strand_id
1 'polypeptide(L)'
;MDIPETGTDGEPADELSACPACGNPPERILDGPRERPRHQQWWDCRACRWVGVLYTHSGRLQTMRRLQGDEADCVFCGWEEENVVSEPFERDGERLDWLVCLACGRSNTRRLDRMADPE
;
A
#
# COMPACT_ATOMS: atom_id res chain seq x y z
N MET A 1 -20.24 26.83 37.26
CA MET A 1 -21.06 25.75 36.66
C MET A 1 -20.36 25.36 35.40
N ASP A 2 -19.57 24.29 35.52
CA ASP A 2 -18.83 23.64 34.46
C ASP A 2 -19.76 23.07 33.39
N ILE A 3 -19.41 23.30 32.13
CA ILE A 3 -19.88 22.50 31.01
C ILE A 3 -18.61 22.12 30.22
N PRO A 4 -18.09 20.89 30.36
CA PRO A 4 -17.05 20.41 29.47
C PRO A 4 -17.74 19.93 28.18
N GLU A 5 -17.87 20.81 27.18
CA GLU A 5 -18.18 20.38 25.82
C GLU A 5 -16.90 19.85 25.19
N THR A 6 -16.62 18.58 25.47
CA THR A 6 -15.73 17.75 24.66
C THR A 6 -16.39 17.54 23.30
N GLY A 7 -16.28 18.56 22.46
CA GLY A 7 -16.40 18.36 21.02
C GLY A 7 -15.23 17.48 20.60
N THR A 8 -15.50 16.19 20.40
CA THR A 8 -14.67 15.30 19.59
C THR A 8 -14.49 15.98 18.23
N ASP A 9 -13.41 16.74 18.10
CA ASP A 9 -12.78 17.06 16.84
C ASP A 9 -12.58 15.71 16.15
N GLY A 10 -13.24 15.53 14.99
CA GLY A 10 -13.25 14.26 14.30
C GLY A 10 -11.82 13.80 14.08
N GLU A 11 -11.42 12.75 14.81
CA GLU A 11 -10.13 12.11 14.65
C GLU A 11 -9.92 11.90 13.15
N PRO A 12 -8.82 12.39 12.57
CA PRO A 12 -8.59 12.18 11.17
C PRO A 12 -8.50 10.67 10.99
N ALA A 13 -9.20 10.13 10.00
CA ALA A 13 -9.08 8.74 9.57
C ALA A 13 -7.66 8.41 9.00
N ASP A 14 -6.63 9.10 9.49
CA ASP A 14 -5.22 9.12 9.08
C ASP A 14 -4.35 8.13 9.87
N GLU A 15 -4.90 7.44 10.87
CA GLU A 15 -4.15 6.48 11.69
C GLU A 15 -4.78 5.09 11.61
N LEU A 16 -4.21 4.26 10.73
CA LEU A 16 -4.52 2.84 10.73
C LEU A 16 -3.92 2.19 11.99
N SER A 17 -4.76 1.92 12.98
CA SER A 17 -4.33 1.41 14.30
C SER A 17 -3.93 -0.07 14.31
N ALA A 18 -4.40 -0.86 13.34
CA ALA A 18 -4.09 -2.28 13.23
C ALA A 18 -4.00 -2.74 11.78
N CYS A 19 -3.02 -3.60 11.48
CA CYS A 19 -2.88 -4.24 10.18
C CYS A 19 -4.07 -5.19 9.95
N PRO A 20 -4.79 -5.09 8.82
CA PRO A 20 -5.95 -5.93 8.57
C PRO A 20 -5.60 -7.42 8.38
N ALA A 21 -4.34 -7.74 8.09
CA ALA A 21 -3.90 -9.12 7.87
C ALA A 21 -3.52 -9.86 9.16
N CYS A 22 -2.89 -9.18 10.13
CA CYS A 22 -2.33 -9.83 11.33
C CYS A 22 -2.63 -9.13 12.66
N GLY A 23 -3.31 -7.99 12.64
CA GLY A 23 -3.68 -7.21 13.84
C GLY A 23 -2.55 -6.42 14.49
N ASN A 24 -1.29 -6.58 14.05
CA ASN A 24 -0.18 -5.78 14.57
C ASN A 24 -0.26 -4.32 14.08
N PRO A 25 0.18 -3.34 14.85
CA PRO A 25 0.16 -1.94 14.43
C PRO A 25 1.09 -1.73 13.22
N PRO A 26 0.59 -1.19 12.10
CA PRO A 26 1.42 -0.85 10.97
C PRO A 26 2.06 0.53 11.14
N GLU A 27 3.22 0.74 10.54
CA GLU A 27 3.93 2.01 10.57
C GLU A 27 3.59 2.83 9.32
N ARG A 28 3.34 4.13 9.47
CA ARG A 28 3.12 5.03 8.34
C ARG A 28 4.43 5.27 7.59
N ILE A 29 4.41 5.11 6.27
CA ILE A 29 5.55 5.40 5.40
C ILE A 29 5.54 6.91 5.11
N LEU A 30 6.23 7.67 5.95
CA LEU A 30 6.37 9.13 5.81
C LEU A 30 7.36 9.51 4.72
N ASP A 31 8.48 8.78 4.68
CA ASP A 31 9.53 8.98 3.69
C ASP A 31 9.14 8.35 2.38
N GLY A 32 9.24 9.15 1.32
CA GLY A 32 9.20 8.63 -0.03
C GLY A 32 9.06 9.75 -1.03
N PRO A 33 8.90 9.38 -2.29
CA PRO A 33 9.23 10.27 -3.39
C PRO A 33 8.26 11.43 -3.43
N ARG A 34 8.78 12.61 -3.73
CA ARG A 34 7.99 13.84 -3.93
C ARG A 34 6.89 13.65 -4.98
N GLU A 35 7.03 12.66 -5.85
CA GLU A 35 6.10 12.32 -6.92
C GLU A 35 4.91 11.45 -6.46
N ARG A 36 4.89 10.94 -5.22
CA ARG A 36 3.70 10.21 -4.73
C ARG A 36 2.49 11.15 -4.69
N PRO A 37 1.32 10.72 -5.20
CA PRO A 37 0.14 11.56 -5.15
C PRO A 37 -0.24 11.90 -3.71
N ARG A 38 -0.44 13.19 -3.41
CA ARG A 38 -0.74 13.68 -2.05
C ARG A 38 -1.99 13.07 -1.42
N HIS A 39 -2.88 12.52 -2.24
CA HIS A 39 -4.10 11.85 -1.79
C HIS A 39 -3.89 10.37 -1.45
N GLN A 40 -2.64 9.90 -1.45
CA GLN A 40 -2.26 8.55 -1.07
C GLN A 40 -1.43 8.59 0.21
N GLN A 41 -1.88 7.86 1.21
CA GLN A 41 -1.11 7.61 2.42
C GLN A 41 -0.74 6.13 2.44
N TRP A 42 0.45 5.81 2.95
CA TRP A 42 1.01 4.47 2.86
C TRP A 42 1.39 3.95 4.24
N TRP A 43 1.19 2.65 4.48
CA TRP A 43 1.54 1.96 5.71
C TRP A 43 2.24 0.64 5.42
N ASP A 44 3.17 0.27 6.29
CA ASP A 44 3.89 -1.00 6.25
C ASP A 44 3.66 -1.77 7.55
N CYS A 45 3.32 -3.05 7.45
CA CYS A 45 3.34 -3.96 8.59
C CYS A 45 4.52 -4.91 8.49
N ARG A 46 5.59 -4.60 9.23
CA ARG A 46 6.81 -5.44 9.29
C ARG A 46 6.57 -6.87 9.79
N ALA A 47 5.50 -7.11 10.54
CA ALA A 47 5.17 -8.42 11.09
C ALA A 47 4.70 -9.42 10.02
N CYS A 48 4.04 -8.95 8.96
CA CYS A 48 3.44 -9.83 7.93
C CYS A 48 3.67 -9.35 6.49
N ARG A 49 4.48 -8.31 6.28
CA ARG A 49 4.81 -7.70 4.97
C ARG A 49 3.62 -7.15 4.19
N TRP A 50 2.49 -6.98 4.88
CA TRP A 50 1.35 -6.24 4.36
C TRP A 50 1.72 -4.78 4.18
N VAL A 51 1.28 -4.19 3.08
CA VAL A 51 1.41 -2.77 2.80
C VAL A 51 0.02 -2.25 2.45
N GLY A 52 -0.35 -1.10 2.99
CA GLY A 52 -1.64 -0.47 2.71
C GLY A 52 -1.46 0.87 2.04
N VAL A 53 -2.35 1.18 1.08
CA VAL A 53 -2.51 2.54 0.56
C VAL A 53 -3.93 3.03 0.79
N LEU A 54 -4.08 4.11 1.55
CA LEU A 54 -5.35 4.80 1.77
C LEU A 54 -5.46 5.94 0.76
N TYR A 55 -6.51 5.89 -0.04
CA TYR A 55 -6.88 6.97 -0.95
C TYR A 55 -7.79 7.96 -0.21
N THR A 56 -7.21 9.05 0.30
CA THR A 56 -7.90 10.00 1.20
C THR A 56 -9.16 10.62 0.61
N HIS A 57 -9.23 10.76 -0.72
CA HIS A 57 -10.42 11.29 -1.38
C HIS A 57 -11.62 10.33 -1.33
N SER A 58 -11.36 9.02 -1.33
CA SER A 58 -12.41 7.97 -1.38
C SER A 58 -12.58 7.21 -0.06
N GLY A 59 -11.63 7.34 0.87
CA GLY A 59 -11.55 6.50 2.07
C GLY A 59 -11.21 5.04 1.77
N ARG A 60 -10.92 4.68 0.51
CA ARG A 60 -10.60 3.30 0.13
C ARG A 60 -9.19 2.93 0.60
N LEU A 61 -9.10 1.87 1.39
CA LEU A 61 -7.85 1.18 1.69
C LEU A 61 -7.63 0.07 0.67
N GLN A 62 -6.50 0.11 -0.03
CA GLN A 62 -6.08 -0.97 -0.93
C GLN A 62 -4.91 -1.73 -0.32
N THR A 63 -5.05 -3.06 -0.30
CA THR A 63 -4.01 -3.97 0.15
C THR A 63 -2.98 -4.19 -0.94
N MET A 64 -1.72 -4.13 -0.50
CA MET A 64 -0.51 -4.41 -1.25
C MET A 64 0.33 -5.41 -0.43
N ARG A 65 1.27 -6.07 -1.08
CA ARG A 65 2.26 -6.93 -0.45
C ARG A 65 3.65 -6.59 -0.95
N ARG A 66 4.67 -6.71 -0.10
CA ARG A 66 6.05 -6.69 -0.57
C ARG A 66 6.33 -7.89 -1.48
N LEU A 67 7.04 -7.62 -2.57
CA LEU A 67 7.62 -8.68 -3.39
C LEU A 67 8.86 -9.27 -2.72
N GLN A 68 9.33 -10.40 -3.23
CA GLN A 68 10.54 -11.10 -2.77
C GLN A 68 11.37 -11.51 -3.98
N GLY A 69 12.69 -11.66 -3.80
CA GLY A 69 13.61 -12.00 -4.88
C GLY A 69 13.80 -10.84 -5.86
N ASP A 70 14.23 -11.14 -7.09
CA ASP A 70 14.61 -10.12 -8.07
C ASP A 70 13.48 -9.12 -8.41
N GLU A 71 12.22 -9.53 -8.28
CA GLU A 71 11.08 -8.65 -8.54
C GLU A 71 10.84 -7.62 -7.43
N ALA A 72 11.47 -7.81 -6.26
CA ALA A 72 11.41 -6.87 -5.14
C ALA A 72 12.22 -5.59 -5.43
N ASP A 73 13.17 -5.65 -6.36
CA ASP A 73 14.09 -4.56 -6.66
C ASP A 73 13.52 -3.64 -7.73
N CYS A 74 13.67 -2.33 -7.53
CA CYS A 74 13.15 -1.38 -8.50
C CYS A 74 14.10 -1.23 -9.69
N VAL A 75 13.68 -1.69 -10.86
CA VAL A 75 14.44 -1.53 -12.12
C VAL A 75 14.69 -0.07 -12.53
N PHE A 76 13.95 0.89 -11.95
CA PHE A 76 14.08 2.31 -12.30
C PHE A 76 15.09 3.06 -11.42
N CYS A 77 15.08 2.82 -10.11
CA CYS A 77 15.94 3.54 -9.18
C CYS A 77 17.04 2.66 -8.55
N GLY A 78 17.01 1.34 -8.78
CA GLY A 78 17.99 0.38 -8.28
C GLY A 78 17.90 0.06 -6.79
N TRP A 79 16.90 0.59 -6.07
CA TRP A 79 16.71 0.27 -4.66
C TRP A 79 16.12 -1.13 -4.48
N GLU A 80 16.74 -1.88 -3.58
CA GLU A 80 16.41 -3.28 -3.29
C GLU A 80 15.19 -3.40 -2.39
N GLU A 81 14.36 -4.43 -2.61
CA GLU A 81 13.20 -4.78 -1.76
C GLU A 81 12.12 -3.69 -1.55
N GLU A 82 12.08 -2.71 -2.44
CA GLU A 82 11.17 -1.56 -2.37
C GLU A 82 9.91 -1.70 -3.21
N ASN A 83 9.80 -2.73 -4.05
CA ASN A 83 8.60 -2.98 -4.83
C ASN A 83 7.51 -3.68 -4.01
N VAL A 84 6.29 -3.16 -4.16
CA VAL A 84 5.06 -3.76 -3.65
C VAL A 84 4.09 -3.99 -4.80
N VAL A 85 3.23 -5.00 -4.67
CA VAL A 85 2.16 -5.30 -5.62
C VAL A 85 0.81 -5.37 -4.96
N SER A 86 -0.23 -4.94 -5.65
CA SER A 86 -1.61 -5.16 -5.21
C SER A 86 -1.98 -6.64 -5.24
N GLU A 87 -3.13 -6.95 -4.64
CA GLU A 87 -3.82 -8.17 -5.02
C GLU A 87 -4.17 -8.15 -6.52
N PRO A 88 -4.18 -9.32 -7.19
CA PRO A 88 -4.62 -9.41 -8.57
C PRO A 88 -6.05 -8.90 -8.76
N PHE A 89 -6.30 -8.18 -9.85
CA PHE A 89 -7.62 -7.69 -10.22
C PHE A 89 -7.88 -7.90 -11.71
N GLU A 90 -9.15 -7.94 -12.09
CA GLU A 90 -9.56 -8.06 -13.49
C GLU A 90 -9.93 -6.70 -14.08
N ARG A 91 -9.46 -6.42 -15.29
CA ARG A 91 -9.86 -5.26 -16.10
C ARG A 91 -9.83 -5.68 -17.57
N ASP A 92 -10.92 -5.41 -18.29
CA ASP A 92 -11.03 -5.70 -19.73
C ASP A 92 -10.72 -7.16 -20.11
N GLY A 93 -11.04 -8.11 -19.23
CA GLY A 93 -10.77 -9.55 -19.41
C GLY A 93 -9.32 -9.96 -19.13
N GLU A 94 -8.48 -9.04 -18.66
CA GLU A 94 -7.09 -9.30 -18.30
C GLU A 94 -6.94 -9.35 -16.78
N ARG A 95 -6.18 -10.32 -16.29
CA ARG A 95 -5.76 -10.39 -14.89
C ARG A 95 -4.49 -9.56 -14.72
N LEU A 96 -4.54 -8.57 -13.86
CA LEU A 96 -3.49 -7.59 -13.65
C LEU A 96 -3.11 -7.52 -12.18
N ASP A 97 -1.92 -7.00 -11.88
CA ASP A 97 -1.66 -6.38 -10.59
C ASP A 97 -1.04 -4.99 -10.78
N TRP A 98 -1.01 -4.21 -9.70
CA TRP A 98 -0.41 -2.90 -9.67
C TRP A 98 0.88 -2.93 -8.87
N LEU A 99 2.01 -2.77 -9.55
CA LEU A 99 3.35 -2.67 -9.00
C LEU A 99 3.67 -1.22 -8.64
N VAL A 100 4.25 -0.98 -7.46
CA VAL A 100 4.70 0.35 -7.01
C VAL A 100 6.05 0.19 -6.30
N CYS A 101 7.02 1.05 -6.61
CA CYS A 101 8.23 1.19 -5.80
C CYS A 101 8.01 2.21 -4.69
N LEU A 102 8.22 1.84 -3.43
CA LEU A 102 8.06 2.74 -2.28
C LEU A 102 9.14 3.83 -2.22
N ALA A 103 10.35 3.55 -2.70
CA ALA A 103 11.46 4.51 -2.74
C ALA A 103 11.33 5.58 -3.83
N CYS A 104 10.99 5.22 -5.08
CA CYS A 104 10.92 6.17 -6.21
C CYS A 104 9.50 6.47 -6.72
N GLY A 105 8.48 5.75 -6.27
CA GLY A 105 7.07 6.09 -6.50
C GLY A 105 6.57 5.75 -7.88
N ARG A 106 7.47 5.31 -8.77
CA ARG A 106 7.10 4.77 -10.07
C ARG A 106 6.22 3.55 -9.86
N SER A 107 5.20 3.47 -10.70
CA SER A 107 4.25 2.37 -10.67
C SER A 107 3.91 1.90 -12.07
N ASN A 108 3.49 0.64 -12.18
CA ASN A 108 3.05 0.05 -13.42
C ASN A 108 1.91 -0.94 -13.15
N THR A 109 0.96 -1.02 -14.07
CA THR A 109 -0.02 -2.12 -14.06
C THR A 109 0.54 -3.22 -14.95
N ARG A 110 0.83 -4.39 -14.37
CA ARG A 110 1.40 -5.51 -15.10
C ARG A 110 0.34 -6.57 -15.37
N ARG A 111 0.45 -7.20 -16.53
CA ARG A 111 -0.34 -8.39 -16.84
C ARG A 111 0.23 -9.56 -16.07
N LEU A 112 -0.68 -10.34 -15.49
CA LEU A 112 -0.36 -11.62 -14.91
C LEU A 112 -0.74 -12.67 -15.95
N ASP A 113 0.25 -13.35 -16.49
CA ASP A 113 -0.02 -14.57 -17.23
C ASP A 113 -0.78 -15.53 -16.29
N ARG A 114 -1.71 -16.30 -16.86
CA ARG A 114 -2.39 -17.37 -16.14
C ARG A 114 -1.26 -18.23 -15.56
N MET A 115 -1.08 -18.20 -14.24
CA MET A 115 -0.14 -19.08 -13.54
C MET A 115 -0.32 -20.45 -14.19
N ALA A 116 0.73 -20.93 -14.86
CA ALA A 116 0.78 -22.33 -15.21
C ALA A 116 0.55 -23.06 -13.89
N ASP A 117 -0.52 -23.85 -13.86
CA ASP A 117 -0.75 -24.81 -12.79
C ASP A 117 0.56 -25.58 -12.61
N PRO A 118 1.15 -25.65 -11.41
CA PRO A 118 2.29 -26.52 -11.21
C PRO A 118 1.81 -27.97 -11.42
N GLU A 119 2.17 -28.56 -12.56
CA GLU A 119 2.03 -30.01 -12.80
C GLU A 119 2.77 -30.83 -11.73
#